data_AF-Q874J9-F1
#
_entry.id   AF-Q874J9-F1
#
_cell.length_a   1.000
_cell.length_b   1.000
_cell.length_c   1.000
_cell.angle_alpha   90.00
_cell.angle_beta   90.00
_cell.angle_gamma   90.00
#
_symmetry.space_group_name_H-M   'P 1'
#
loop_
_entity.id
_entity.type
_entity.pdbx_description
1 polymer ?
#
loop_
_entity_poly.entity_id
_entity_poly.type
_entity_poly.pdbx_seq_one_letter_code
_entity_poly.pdbx_strand_id
1 'polypeptide(L)'
;FHQLVENSDETFCIDNEALYDICMRTLKLSNPSYGDLNHLVSAVMSGVTTCLRFPGQLNSDLRKLAVNMVPFPRLHFFMVGFAPLTSRGAHSFRAVTVPELTQQMFDPKNMMAASDFRNGRYLTCSAYFRGKVSMKEV
;
A
#
# COMPACT_ATOMS: atom_id res chain seq x y z
N PHE A 1 -15.02 15.09 -2.68
CA PHE A 1 -13.90 15.09 -3.64
C PHE A 1 -13.43 16.48 -4.06
N HIS A 2 -14.29 17.43 -4.46
CA HIS A 2 -13.86 18.78 -4.89
C HIS A 2 -12.82 19.44 -3.97
N GLN A 3 -13.12 19.48 -2.66
CA GLN A 3 -12.21 20.06 -1.65
C GLN A 3 -10.86 19.33 -1.56
N LEU A 4 -10.82 18.01 -1.81
CA LEU A 4 -9.57 17.23 -1.80
C LEU A 4 -8.72 17.50 -3.04
N VAL A 5 -9.35 17.77 -4.18
CA VAL A 5 -8.65 18.09 -5.42
C VAL A 5 -7.95 19.45 -5.33
N GLU A 6 -8.56 20.41 -4.63
CA GLU A 6 -8.03 21.79 -4.58
C GLU A 6 -7.09 22.04 -3.40
N ASN A 7 -7.31 21.36 -2.26
CA ASN A 7 -6.65 21.74 -0.99
C ASN A 7 -5.71 20.68 -0.41
N SER A 8 -5.61 19.49 -1.02
CA SER A 8 -4.70 18.43 -0.56
C SER A 8 -3.46 18.37 -1.43
N ASP A 9 -2.29 18.16 -0.83
CA ASP A 9 -1.04 17.90 -1.57
C ASP A 9 -0.90 16.41 -1.93
N GLU A 10 -1.45 15.52 -1.11
CA GLU A 10 -1.36 14.06 -1.23
C GLU A 10 -2.63 13.41 -0.67
N THR A 11 -3.28 12.54 -1.44
CA THR A 11 -4.47 11.81 -0.98
C THR A 11 -4.31 10.32 -1.20
N PHE A 12 -4.26 9.54 -0.12
CA PHE A 12 -4.23 8.08 -0.19
C PHE A 12 -5.66 7.53 -0.27
N CYS A 13 -6.02 6.97 -1.42
CA CYS A 13 -7.35 6.42 -1.66
C CYS A 13 -7.50 5.04 -1.00
N ILE A 14 -8.45 4.93 -0.09
CA ILE A 14 -8.79 3.69 0.61
C ILE A 14 -10.29 3.45 0.41
N ASP A 15 -10.62 2.29 -0.14
CA ASP A 15 -11.96 1.87 -0.47
C ASP A 15 -12.36 0.67 0.41
N ASN A 16 -13.48 0.81 1.10
CA ASN A 16 -14.00 -0.24 1.96
C ASN A 16 -14.36 -1.50 1.16
N GLU A 17 -14.84 -1.38 -0.08
CA GLU A 17 -15.17 -2.55 -0.91
C GLU A 17 -13.92 -3.38 -1.20
N ALA A 18 -12.83 -2.73 -1.59
CA ALA A 18 -11.54 -3.38 -1.81
C ALA A 18 -10.98 -4.02 -0.53
N LEU A 19 -11.10 -3.35 0.61
CA LEU A 19 -10.68 -3.90 1.90
C LEU A 19 -11.51 -5.14 2.30
N TYR A 20 -12.83 -5.11 2.09
CA TYR A 20 -13.69 -6.26 2.32
C TYR A 20 -13.28 -7.44 1.43
N ASP A 21 -13.02 -7.18 0.14
CA ASP A 21 -12.57 -8.21 -0.80
C ASP A 21 -11.22 -8.82 -0.40
N ILE A 22 -10.26 -8.01 0.07
CA ILE A 22 -8.98 -8.50 0.63
C ILE A 22 -9.24 -9.41 1.84
N CYS A 23 -10.05 -8.96 2.79
CA CYS A 23 -10.36 -9.71 4.01
C CYS A 23 -11.00 -11.07 3.71
N MET A 24 -11.99 -11.12 2.81
CA MET A 24 -12.68 -12.37 2.48
C MET A 24 -11.84 -13.27 1.58
N ARG A 25 -11.28 -12.75 0.49
CA ARG A 25 -10.63 -13.57 -0.55
C ARG A 25 -9.20 -13.93 -0.20
N THR A 26 -8.44 -12.99 0.35
CA THR A 26 -7.00 -13.15 0.62
C THR A 26 -6.76 -13.62 2.05
N LEU A 27 -7.37 -12.96 3.05
CA LEU A 27 -7.19 -13.32 4.45
C LEU A 27 -8.10 -14.47 4.93
N LYS A 28 -9.08 -14.87 4.11
CA LYS A 28 -10.04 -15.96 4.38
C LYS A 28 -10.89 -15.71 5.63
N LEU A 29 -11.29 -14.46 5.86
CA LEU A 29 -12.20 -14.09 6.94
C LEU A 29 -13.66 -14.20 6.44
N SER A 30 -14.45 -15.09 7.04
CA SER A 30 -15.82 -15.34 6.60
C SER A 30 -16.78 -14.18 6.87
N ASN A 31 -16.53 -13.37 7.91
CA ASN A 31 -17.36 -12.23 8.27
C ASN A 31 -16.47 -11.06 8.76
N PRO A 32 -15.83 -10.32 7.84
CA PRO A 32 -14.94 -9.22 8.20
C PRO A 32 -15.70 -8.13 8.97
N SER A 33 -15.11 -7.66 10.05
CA SER A 33 -15.59 -6.52 10.83
C SER A 33 -14.84 -5.24 10.45
N TYR A 34 -15.36 -4.08 10.84
CA TYR A 34 -14.61 -2.83 10.72
C TYR A 34 -13.26 -2.86 11.46
N GLY A 35 -13.11 -3.69 12.50
CA GLY A 35 -11.83 -3.91 13.16
C GLY A 35 -10.79 -4.52 12.22
N ASP A 36 -11.20 -5.47 11.38
CA ASP A 36 -10.31 -6.12 10.40
C ASP A 36 -9.91 -5.15 9.28
N LEU A 37 -10.87 -4.35 8.80
CA LEU A 37 -10.60 -3.29 7.80
C LEU A 37 -9.64 -2.25 8.38
N ASN A 38 -9.90 -1.76 9.59
CA ASN A 38 -9.06 -0.77 10.25
C ASN A 38 -7.65 -1.30 10.53
N HIS A 39 -7.51 -2.61 10.75
CA HIS A 39 -6.19 -3.23 10.87
C HIS A 39 -5.37 -3.07 9.59
N LEU A 40 -5.97 -3.35 8.42
CA LEU A 40 -5.33 -3.15 7.11
C LEU A 40 -4.96 -1.68 6.87
N VAL A 41 -5.88 -0.76 7.14
CA VAL A 41 -5.64 0.68 7.01
C VAL A 41 -4.47 1.12 7.90
N SER A 42 -4.46 0.68 9.16
CA SER A 42 -3.39 1.02 10.11
C SER A 42 -2.02 0.50 9.65
N ALA A 43 -1.96 -0.68 9.02
CA ALA A 43 -0.72 -1.25 8.51
C ALA A 43 -0.13 -0.41 7.38
N VAL A 44 -0.96 0.06 6.44
CA VAL A 44 -0.52 0.92 5.34
C VAL A 44 -0.12 2.31 5.83
N MET A 45 -0.93 2.94 6.69
CA MET A 45 -0.59 4.27 7.24
C MET A 45 0.71 4.23 8.06
N SER A 46 0.93 3.15 8.80
CA SER A 46 2.20 2.89 9.47
C SER A 46 3.34 2.75 8.46
N GLY A 47 3.12 2.03 7.35
CA GLY A 47 4.06 1.87 6.25
C GLY A 47 4.51 3.21 5.65
N VAL A 48 3.55 4.01 5.17
CA VAL A 48 3.79 5.32 4.52
C VAL A 48 4.61 6.26 5.40
N THR A 49 4.37 6.27 6.70
CA THR A 49 5.06 7.16 7.66
C THR A 49 6.35 6.58 8.23
N THR A 50 6.81 5.41 7.78
CA THR A 50 7.97 4.71 8.38
C THR A 50 9.23 5.57 8.32
N CYS A 51 9.52 6.20 7.18
CA CYS A 51 10.72 7.03 6.99
C CYS A 51 10.74 8.31 7.83
N LEU A 52 9.61 8.72 8.39
CA LEU A 52 9.53 9.85 9.33
C LEU A 52 9.82 9.43 10.77
N ARG A 53 9.54 8.15 11.10
CA ARG A 53 9.56 7.63 12.47
C ARG A 53 10.83 6.87 12.79
N PHE A 54 11.49 6.29 11.79
CA PHE A 54 12.67 5.47 11.98
C PHE A 54 13.76 5.83 10.96
N PRO A 55 15.04 5.76 11.36
CA PRO A 55 16.15 5.88 10.42
C PRO A 55 16.23 4.64 9.52
N GLY A 56 16.28 4.84 8.21
CA GLY A 56 16.54 3.82 7.20
C GLY A 56 17.76 4.14 6.34
N GLN A 57 18.19 3.17 5.53
CA GLN A 57 19.29 3.36 4.56
C GLN A 57 18.88 4.28 3.40
N LEU A 58 17.62 4.23 3.00
CA LEU A 58 17.01 5.10 1.99
C LEU A 58 15.77 5.75 2.61
N ASN A 59 15.86 7.03 2.95
CA ASN A 59 14.76 7.77 3.59
C ASN A 59 14.11 8.74 2.61
N SER A 60 12.78 8.72 2.54
CA SER A 60 11.96 9.76 1.90
C SER A 60 11.07 10.40 2.96
N ASP A 61 11.14 11.72 3.11
CA ASP A 61 10.13 12.48 3.83
C ASP A 61 8.88 12.68 2.94
N LEU A 62 7.78 13.18 3.51
CA LEU A 62 6.52 13.41 2.77
C LEU A 62 6.69 14.44 1.64
N ARG A 63 7.55 15.45 1.82
CA ARG A 63 7.77 16.44 0.76
C ARG A 63 8.47 15.80 -0.44
N LYS A 64 9.48 14.95 -0.19
CA LYS A 64 10.15 14.17 -1.25
C LYS A 64 9.18 13.19 -1.91
N LEU A 65 8.27 12.60 -1.15
CA LEU A 65 7.23 11.75 -1.70
C LEU A 65 6.36 12.55 -2.68
N ALA A 66 5.83 13.70 -2.27
CA ALA A 66 5.00 14.57 -3.11
C ALA A 66 5.73 14.95 -4.40
N VAL A 67 6.97 15.43 -4.29
CA VAL A 67 7.78 15.87 -5.44
C VAL A 67 8.04 14.72 -6.42
N ASN A 68 8.26 13.49 -5.92
CA ASN A 68 8.54 12.34 -6.78
C ASN A 68 7.27 11.71 -7.37
N MET A 69 6.14 11.77 -6.65
CA MET A 69 4.93 11.03 -6.99
C MET A 69 3.87 11.87 -7.70
N VAL A 70 3.88 13.20 -7.57
CA VAL A 70 2.87 14.11 -8.11
C VAL A 70 3.45 14.89 -9.31
N PRO A 71 3.35 14.35 -10.55
CA PRO A 71 3.84 15.05 -11.73
C PRO A 71 2.95 16.24 -12.13
N PHE A 72 1.69 16.25 -11.72
CA PHE A 72 0.73 17.32 -12.01
C PHE A 72 -0.10 17.65 -10.77
N PRO A 73 -0.34 18.94 -10.43
CA PRO A 73 -0.96 19.34 -9.16
C PRO A 73 -2.35 18.76 -8.86
N ARG A 74 -3.10 18.34 -9.88
CA ARG A 74 -4.45 17.74 -9.72
C ARG A 74 -4.43 16.21 -9.71
N LEU A 75 -3.27 15.59 -9.94
CA LEU A 75 -3.08 14.13 -10.02
C LEU A 75 -2.29 13.64 -8.80
N HIS A 76 -2.80 13.95 -7.61
CA HIS A 76 -2.23 13.65 -6.30
C HIS A 76 -3.03 12.60 -5.50
N PHE A 77 -3.79 11.77 -6.20
CA PHE A 77 -4.54 10.66 -5.62
C PHE A 77 -3.76 9.36 -5.82
N PHE A 78 -3.38 8.72 -4.72
CA PHE A 78 -2.57 7.51 -4.72
C PHE A 78 -3.42 6.28 -4.43
N MET A 79 -3.24 5.25 -5.26
CA MET A 79 -3.63 3.90 -4.89
C MET A 79 -2.58 3.31 -3.96
N VAL A 80 -3.02 2.70 -2.86
CA VAL A 80 -2.14 2.05 -1.89
C VAL A 80 -2.38 0.56 -1.85
N GLY A 81 -1.30 -0.18 -1.57
CA GLY A 81 -1.32 -1.62 -1.39
C GLY A 81 -0.41 -2.02 -0.23
N PHE A 82 -0.60 -3.24 0.26
CA PHE A 82 0.23 -3.80 1.32
C PHE A 82 0.65 -5.22 0.99
N ALA A 83 1.90 -5.53 1.33
CA ALA A 83 2.40 -6.90 1.38
C ALA A 83 3.29 -7.05 2.63
N PRO A 84 3.27 -8.21 3.30
CA PRO A 84 2.54 -9.41 2.92
C PRO A 84 1.07 -9.41 3.36
N LEU A 85 0.17 -9.87 2.48
CA LEU A 85 -1.21 -10.24 2.83
C LEU A 85 -1.32 -11.75 2.83
N THR A 86 -1.41 -12.36 4.02
CA THR A 86 -1.49 -13.81 4.18
C THR A 86 -2.52 -14.17 5.25
N SER A 87 -3.25 -15.26 5.03
CA SER A 87 -4.19 -15.76 6.04
C SER A 87 -3.42 -16.31 7.24
N ARG A 88 -4.06 -16.33 8.42
CA ARG A 88 -3.44 -16.81 9.67
C ARG A 88 -2.91 -18.24 9.55
N GLY A 89 -3.60 -19.11 8.81
CA GLY A 89 -3.20 -20.50 8.60
C GLY A 89 -2.07 -20.70 7.59
N ALA A 90 -1.85 -19.75 6.67
CA ALA A 90 -0.81 -19.83 5.64
C ALA A 90 0.48 -19.11 6.03
N HIS A 91 0.49 -18.36 7.14
CA HIS A 91 1.61 -17.51 7.53
C HIS A 91 2.92 -18.31 7.76
N SER A 92 2.84 -19.52 8.31
CA SER A 92 4.02 -20.35 8.60
C SER A 92 4.63 -21.00 7.36
N PHE A 93 3.88 -21.08 6.25
CA PHE A 93 4.28 -21.80 5.04
C PHE A 93 4.75 -20.89 3.91
N ARG A 94 4.66 -19.56 4.10
CA ARG A 94 5.00 -18.59 3.06
C ARG A 94 6.40 -18.06 3.29
N ALA A 95 7.25 -18.16 2.27
CA ALA A 95 8.51 -17.45 2.25
C ALA A 95 8.23 -15.94 2.15
N VAL A 96 9.01 -15.15 2.90
CA VAL A 96 8.91 -13.69 2.93
C VAL A 96 10.20 -13.14 2.32
N THR A 97 10.35 -13.35 1.02
CA THR A 97 11.49 -12.84 0.24
C THR A 97 11.13 -11.55 -0.50
N VAL A 98 12.14 -10.72 -0.83
CA VAL A 98 11.91 -9.46 -1.57
C VAL A 98 11.19 -9.69 -2.91
N PRO A 99 11.55 -10.68 -3.75
CA PRO A 99 10.86 -10.92 -5.00
C PRO A 99 9.38 -11.30 -4.81
N GLU A 100 9.07 -12.16 -3.82
CA GLU A 100 7.69 -12.56 -3.54
C GLU A 100 6.84 -11.41 -3.00
N LEU A 101 7.42 -10.58 -2.12
CA LEU A 101 6.76 -9.37 -1.62
C LEU A 101 6.49 -8.39 -2.76
N THR A 102 7.48 -8.17 -3.62
CA THR A 102 7.36 -7.28 -4.78
C THR A 102 6.30 -7.77 -5.74
N GLN A 103 6.28 -9.07 -6.05
CA GLN A 103 5.23 -9.65 -6.89
C GLN A 103 3.84 -9.48 -6.26
N GLN A 104 3.73 -9.68 -4.94
CA GLN A 104 2.47 -9.49 -4.23
C GLN A 104 2.00 -8.03 -4.23
N MET A 105 2.91 -7.07 -4.14
CA MET A 105 2.60 -5.65 -4.22
C MET A 105 1.96 -5.26 -5.56
N PHE A 106 2.31 -5.93 -6.65
CA PHE A 106 1.73 -5.72 -7.98
C PHE A 106 0.60 -6.70 -8.33
N ASP A 107 -0.01 -7.36 -7.34
CA ASP A 107 -1.26 -8.09 -7.55
C ASP A 107 -2.46 -7.14 -7.36
N PRO A 108 -3.33 -6.97 -8.36
CA PRO A 108 -4.52 -6.11 -8.25
C PRO A 108 -5.44 -6.50 -7.08
N LYS A 109 -5.41 -7.75 -6.64
CA LYS A 109 -6.21 -8.22 -5.50
C LYS A 109 -5.74 -7.67 -4.14
N ASN A 110 -4.55 -7.07 -4.09
CA ASN A 110 -3.96 -6.53 -2.85
C ASN A 110 -4.01 -4.99 -2.80
N MET A 111 -4.63 -4.36 -3.79
CA MET A 111 -4.86 -2.92 -3.82
C MET A 111 -6.03 -2.55 -2.90
N MET A 112 -5.87 -1.49 -2.13
CA MET A 112 -6.90 -1.00 -1.21
C MET A 112 -7.86 0.00 -1.84
N ALA A 113 -7.84 0.14 -3.16
CA ALA A 113 -8.83 0.91 -3.92
C ALA A 113 -9.45 -0.02 -4.97
N ALA A 114 -10.77 0.04 -5.16
CA ALA A 114 -11.48 -0.81 -6.12
C ALA A 114 -11.25 -0.32 -7.56
N SER A 115 -10.03 -0.47 -8.04
CA SER A 115 -9.64 -0.12 -9.39
C SER A 115 -8.57 -1.08 -9.90
N ASP A 116 -8.76 -1.60 -11.11
CA ASP A 116 -7.76 -2.41 -11.77
C ASP A 116 -6.76 -1.50 -12.50
N PHE A 117 -5.58 -1.33 -11.91
CA PHE A 117 -4.51 -0.50 -12.49
C PHE A 117 -4.03 -1.01 -13.86
N ARG A 118 -4.34 -2.27 -14.24
CA ARG A 118 -4.00 -2.82 -15.56
C ARG A 118 -4.81 -2.18 -16.69
N ASN A 119 -5.93 -1.53 -16.38
CA ASN A 119 -6.70 -0.73 -17.32
C ASN A 119 -6.05 0.64 -17.59
N GLY A 120 -4.96 0.96 -16.90
CA GLY A 120 -4.23 2.21 -17.03
C GLY A 120 -2.71 2.00 -17.05
N ARG A 121 -1.98 3.06 -16.70
CA ARG A 121 -0.52 3.05 -16.57
C ARG A 121 -0.15 3.81 -15.30
N TYR A 122 0.86 3.32 -14.59
CA TYR A 122 1.46 4.08 -13.49
C TYR A 122 2.24 5.27 -14.06
N LEU A 123 1.95 6.47 -13.54
CA LEU A 123 2.78 7.64 -13.79
C LEU A 123 4.04 7.60 -12.92
N THR A 124 3.87 7.22 -11.66
CA THR A 124 4.88 7.17 -10.61
C THR A 124 4.57 6.00 -9.68
N CYS A 125 5.59 5.44 -9.02
CA CYS A 125 5.40 4.43 -7.97
C CYS A 125 6.45 4.61 -6.86
N SER A 126 6.06 4.26 -5.63
CA SER A 126 6.96 4.24 -4.47
C SER A 126 6.70 2.96 -3.68
N ALA A 127 7.78 2.29 -3.25
CA ALA A 127 7.74 1.06 -2.48
C ALA A 127 8.53 1.23 -1.19
N TYR A 128 7.92 0.82 -0.07
CA TYR A 128 8.53 0.91 1.26
C TYR A 128 8.83 -0.48 1.79
N PHE A 129 10.09 -0.92 1.67
CA PHE A 129 10.56 -2.16 2.27
C PHE A 129 10.96 -1.93 3.73
N ARG A 130 10.50 -2.82 4.61
CA ARG A 130 10.74 -2.74 6.06
C ARG A 130 11.38 -4.02 6.57
N GLY A 131 12.36 -3.88 7.46
CA GLY A 131 13.09 -5.01 8.05
C GLY A 131 14.54 -5.07 7.59
N LYS A 132 15.22 -6.18 7.87
CA LYS A 132 16.59 -6.44 7.41
C LYS A 132 16.56 -6.87 5.95
N VAL A 133 16.59 -5.89 5.06
CA VAL A 133 16.50 -6.09 3.61
C VAL A 133 17.80 -5.65 2.96
N SER A 134 18.32 -6.46 2.02
CA SER A 134 19.50 -6.11 1.24
C SER A 134 19.12 -5.12 0.14
N MET A 135 19.81 -3.98 0.07
CA MET A 135 19.61 -2.99 -1.00
C MET A 135 19.97 -3.50 -2.40
N LYS A 136 20.63 -4.66 -2.51
CA LYS A 136 20.91 -5.31 -3.79
C LYS A 136 19.70 -6.11 -4.32
N GLU A 137 18.83 -6.55 -3.42
CA GLU A 137 17.65 -7.37 -3.76
C GLU A 137 16.39 -6.54 -4.02
N VAL A 138 16.41 -5.28 -3.57
CA VAL A 138 15.39 -4.24 -3.81
C VAL A 138 15.74 -3.49 -5.09
#